data_AF-A0A945CCV3-F1
#
_entry.id   AF-A0A945CCV3-F1
#
_cell.length_a   1.000
_cell.length_b   1.000
_cell.length_c   1.000
_cell.angle_alpha   90.00
_cell.angle_beta   90.00
_cell.angle_gamma   90.00
#
_symmetry.space_group_name_H-M   'P 1'
#
loop_
_entity.id
_entity.type
_entity.pdbx_description
1 polymer ?
#
loop_
_entity_poly.entity_id
_entity_poly.type
_entity_poly.pdbx_seq_one_letter_code
_entity_poly.pdbx_strand_id
1 'polypeptide(L)'
;MVIVSLQVFDTFPSLKDINQRLNKESSSTYWSSKLKNSFWSNLPERYTKITYVFPFNQPTKSFELLYFASKNNLSTNFGYWFKDTKYFYSKEKKRLQNQILMNEFEDYSIYYFHDLDAWTNIINNKGPQDYAKEVDGYKIYAPNFFSEK
;
A
#
# COMPACT_ATOMS: atom_id res chain seq x y z
N MET A 1 31.44 8.43 13.62
CA MET A 1 30.08 7.86 13.77
C MET A 1 29.35 8.17 12.47
N VAL A 2 29.32 7.22 11.53
CA VAL A 2 28.69 7.45 10.22
C VAL A 2 27.20 7.19 10.38
N ILE A 3 26.42 8.27 10.48
CA ILE A 3 24.98 8.19 10.33
C ILE A 3 24.73 8.00 8.84
N VAL A 4 24.42 6.76 8.43
CA VAL A 4 23.89 6.51 7.09
C VAL A 4 22.43 6.93 7.14
N SER A 5 22.18 8.20 6.89
CA SER A 5 20.86 8.65 6.46
C SER A 5 20.62 7.98 5.11
N LEU A 6 19.89 6.86 5.08
CA LEU A 6 19.35 6.32 3.83
C LEU A 6 18.48 7.42 3.25
N GLN A 7 19.06 8.17 2.31
CA GLN A 7 18.42 9.27 1.65
C GLN A 7 17.20 8.72 0.91
N VAL A 8 16.04 9.27 1.23
CA VAL A 8 14.72 9.00 0.62
C VAL A 8 14.67 9.51 -0.84
N PHE A 9 15.81 9.62 -1.51
CA PHE A 9 15.99 10.38 -2.75
C PHE A 9 15.75 9.60 -4.05
N ASP A 10 15.48 8.29 -3.98
CA ASP A 10 15.25 7.48 -5.19
C ASP A 10 13.76 7.28 -5.55
N THR A 11 12.86 8.17 -5.12
CA THR A 11 11.44 8.17 -5.55
C THR A 11 11.04 9.35 -6.43
N PHE A 12 11.99 10.13 -6.98
CA PHE A 12 11.69 11.48 -7.49
C PHE A 12 11.45 11.72 -9.00
N PRO A 13 11.36 10.70 -9.87
CA PRO A 13 10.70 10.89 -11.18
C PRO A 13 9.21 10.50 -11.16
N SER A 14 8.88 9.31 -10.64
CA SER A 14 7.52 8.77 -10.69
C SER A 14 6.52 9.53 -9.82
N LEU A 15 6.95 10.08 -8.68
CA LEU A 15 6.07 10.89 -7.82
C LEU A 15 5.66 12.21 -8.47
N LYS A 16 6.53 12.81 -9.29
CA LYS A 16 6.22 14.08 -9.97
C LYS A 16 5.16 13.86 -11.06
N ASP A 17 5.28 12.77 -11.82
CA ASP A 17 4.29 12.38 -12.83
C ASP A 17 2.97 11.91 -12.21
N ILE A 18 3.03 11.19 -11.08
CA ILE A 18 1.83 10.83 -10.30
C ILE A 18 1.16 12.08 -9.75
N ASN A 19 1.91 13.01 -9.14
CA ASN A 19 1.35 14.25 -8.62
C ASN A 19 0.78 15.12 -9.74
N GLN A 20 1.40 15.17 -10.92
CA GLN A 20 0.83 15.86 -12.08
C GLN A 20 -0.46 15.19 -12.58
N ARG A 21 -0.52 13.85 -12.64
CA ARG A 21 -1.74 13.11 -13.01
C ARG A 21 -2.84 13.27 -11.96
N LEU A 22 -2.51 13.22 -10.68
CA LEU A 22 -3.42 13.49 -9.57
C LEU A 22 -3.98 14.91 -9.66
N ASN A 23 -3.13 15.92 -9.89
CA ASN A 23 -3.56 17.31 -10.05
C ASN A 23 -4.40 17.54 -11.31
N LYS A 24 -4.17 16.78 -12.38
CA LYS A 24 -4.93 16.86 -13.64
C LYS A 24 -6.31 16.17 -13.52
N GLU A 25 -6.43 15.14 -12.70
CA GLU A 25 -7.67 14.39 -12.46
C GLU A 25 -8.45 14.84 -11.21
N SER A 26 -7.92 15.75 -10.38
CA SER A 26 -8.55 16.08 -9.10
C SER A 26 -9.52 17.27 -9.18
N SER A 27 -10.80 16.99 -8.99
CA SER A 27 -11.45 17.64 -7.85
C SER A 27 -11.09 16.80 -6.62
N SER A 28 -10.35 17.38 -5.67
CA SER A 28 -9.92 16.72 -4.41
C SER A 28 -11.07 16.06 -3.65
N THR A 29 -12.30 16.54 -3.88
CA THR A 29 -13.57 16.01 -3.39
C THR A 29 -13.93 14.64 -3.95
N TYR A 30 -13.62 14.33 -5.22
CA TYR A 30 -14.00 13.05 -5.84
C TYR A 30 -13.25 11.89 -5.16
N TRP A 31 -11.94 12.00 -5.04
CA TRP A 31 -11.08 10.96 -4.48
C TRP A 31 -11.32 10.79 -2.96
N SER A 32 -11.49 11.89 -2.22
CA SER A 32 -11.83 11.81 -0.79
C SER A 32 -13.19 11.17 -0.54
N SER A 33 -14.16 11.37 -1.44
CA SER A 33 -15.48 10.76 -1.31
C SER A 33 -15.50 9.24 -1.46
N LYS A 34 -14.41 8.61 -1.92
CA LYS A 34 -14.34 7.14 -2.08
C LYS A 34 -13.85 6.43 -0.82
N LEU A 35 -13.09 7.10 0.05
CA LEU A 35 -12.54 6.56 1.30
C LEU A 35 -13.27 7.18 2.49
N LYS A 36 -14.52 6.75 2.73
CA LYS A 36 -15.43 7.37 3.71
C LYS A 36 -15.32 6.77 5.10
N ASN A 37 -14.83 5.54 5.21
CA ASN A 37 -14.79 4.82 6.48
C ASN A 37 -13.78 5.47 7.45
N SER A 38 -14.14 5.56 8.73
CA SER A 38 -13.25 6.10 9.78
C SER A 38 -11.98 5.28 9.99
N PHE A 39 -11.92 4.05 9.46
CA PHE A 39 -10.69 3.27 9.34
C PHE A 39 -9.54 4.11 8.76
N TRP A 40 -9.78 4.86 7.68
CA TRP A 40 -8.75 5.60 6.96
C TRP A 40 -8.15 6.76 7.76
N SER A 41 -8.91 7.38 8.68
CA SER A 41 -8.39 8.52 9.45
C SER A 41 -7.33 8.13 10.46
N ASN A 42 -7.35 6.87 10.94
CA ASN A 42 -6.47 6.41 12.02
C ASN A 42 -5.15 5.82 11.49
N LEU A 43 -5.08 5.52 10.20
CA LEU A 43 -3.93 4.86 9.58
C LEU A 43 -2.65 5.68 9.59
N PRO A 44 -2.66 6.98 9.25
CA PRO A 44 -1.42 7.76 9.13
C PRO A 44 -0.64 7.90 10.43
N GLU A 45 -1.29 7.69 11.59
CA GLU A 45 -0.62 7.80 12.88
C GLU A 45 0.19 6.55 13.28
N ARG A 46 -0.03 5.42 12.61
CA ARG A 46 0.60 4.13 12.95
C ARG A 46 1.41 3.56 11.79
N TYR A 47 0.97 3.80 10.57
CA TYR A 47 1.56 3.20 9.38
C TYR A 47 2.27 4.27 8.56
N THR A 48 3.39 3.89 7.95
CA THR A 48 4.22 4.77 7.12
C THR A 48 4.23 4.34 5.66
N LYS A 49 3.54 3.25 5.34
CA LYS A 49 3.59 2.59 4.03
C LYS A 49 2.24 1.97 3.65
N ILE A 50 1.90 2.07 2.37
CA ILE A 50 0.87 1.26 1.71
C ILE A 50 1.54 0.35 0.69
N THR A 51 1.52 -0.94 0.96
CA THR A 51 2.01 -1.99 0.07
C THR A 51 0.86 -2.55 -0.73
N TYR A 52 0.94 -2.41 -2.04
CA TYR A 52 -0.01 -3.02 -2.94
C TYR A 52 0.45 -4.44 -3.29
N VAL A 53 -0.43 -5.41 -3.06
CA VAL A 53 -0.16 -6.84 -3.27
C VAL A 53 -0.77 -7.27 -4.60
N PHE A 54 0.05 -7.24 -5.67
CA PHE A 54 -0.34 -7.68 -7.02
C PHE A 54 0.51 -8.84 -7.50
N PRO A 55 -0.03 -10.07 -7.52
CA PRO A 55 0.65 -11.17 -8.17
C PRO A 55 0.41 -11.21 -9.69
N PHE A 56 -0.66 -10.63 -10.25
CA PHE A 56 -0.99 -10.84 -11.68
C PHE A 56 -1.35 -9.58 -12.50
N ASN A 57 -2.21 -8.67 -12.02
CA ASN A 57 -2.71 -7.53 -12.82
C ASN A 57 -2.51 -6.16 -12.16
N GLN A 58 -2.40 -5.12 -12.98
CA GLN A 58 -2.36 -3.72 -12.55
C GLN A 58 -3.70 -3.33 -11.88
N PRO A 59 -3.69 -2.66 -10.72
CA PRO A 59 -4.91 -2.30 -10.01
C PRO A 59 -5.78 -1.33 -10.79
N THR A 60 -7.08 -1.60 -10.77
CA THR A 60 -8.12 -0.72 -11.34
C THR A 60 -8.62 0.36 -10.37
N LYS A 61 -8.29 0.26 -9.07
CA LYS A 61 -8.72 1.20 -8.00
C LYS A 61 -7.53 1.77 -7.19
N SER A 62 -6.36 1.89 -7.81
CA SER A 62 -5.17 2.32 -7.08
C SER A 62 -5.10 3.82 -6.85
N PHE A 63 -5.76 4.62 -7.67
CA PHE A 63 -5.62 6.08 -7.64
C PHE A 63 -6.11 6.70 -6.34
N GLU A 64 -7.22 6.21 -5.78
CA GLU A 64 -7.74 6.62 -4.48
C GLU A 64 -6.70 6.40 -3.37
N LEU A 65 -6.11 5.19 -3.34
CA LEU A 65 -5.10 4.83 -2.35
C LEU A 65 -3.78 5.59 -2.54
N LEU A 66 -3.41 5.91 -3.79
CA LEU A 66 -2.22 6.72 -4.08
C LEU A 66 -2.41 8.16 -3.64
N TYR A 67 -3.59 8.71 -3.91
CA TYR A 67 -3.95 10.04 -3.47
C TYR A 67 -3.94 10.11 -1.94
N PHE A 68 -4.54 9.10 -1.27
CA PHE A 68 -4.50 8.99 0.19
C PHE A 68 -3.07 8.87 0.71
N ALA A 69 -2.23 8.03 0.10
CA ALA A 69 -0.84 7.88 0.50
C ALA A 69 -0.06 9.19 0.35
N SER A 70 -0.19 9.85 -0.80
CA SER A 70 0.45 11.14 -1.08
C SER A 70 0.03 12.21 -0.07
N LYS A 71 -1.28 12.35 0.20
CA LYS A 71 -1.83 13.31 1.16
C LYS A 71 -1.32 13.09 2.59
N ASN A 72 -1.06 11.85 2.97
CA ASN A 72 -0.66 11.46 4.32
C ASN A 72 0.84 11.12 4.45
N ASN A 73 1.66 11.46 3.44
CA ASN A 73 3.10 11.16 3.41
C ASN A 73 3.45 9.67 3.59
N LEU A 74 2.58 8.77 3.12
CA LEU A 74 2.81 7.33 3.14
C LEU A 74 3.61 6.91 1.90
N SER A 75 4.63 6.09 2.12
CA SER A 75 5.38 5.47 1.03
C SER A 75 4.54 4.39 0.33
N THR A 76 4.81 4.11 -0.95
CA THR A 76 4.13 3.03 -1.67
C THR A 76 5.09 2.22 -2.54
N ASN A 77 4.79 0.94 -2.76
CA ASN A 77 5.50 0.13 -3.76
C ASN A 77 4.93 0.32 -5.17
N PHE A 78 4.05 1.32 -5.38
CA PHE A 78 3.28 1.43 -6.61
C PHE A 78 4.15 1.64 -7.85
N GLY A 79 5.23 2.39 -7.72
CA GLY A 79 6.16 2.67 -8.82
C GLY A 79 6.78 1.42 -9.45
N TYR A 80 6.92 0.32 -8.70
CA TYR A 80 7.42 -0.95 -9.24
C TYR A 80 6.49 -1.54 -10.31
N TRP A 81 5.19 -1.25 -10.22
CA TRP A 81 4.17 -1.75 -11.15
C TRP A 81 4.04 -0.92 -12.43
N PHE A 82 4.62 0.28 -12.46
CA PHE A 82 4.54 1.22 -13.59
C PHE A 82 5.85 1.32 -14.38
N LYS A 83 6.93 0.71 -13.88
CA LYS A 83 8.18 0.64 -14.61
C LYS A 83 8.05 -0.41 -15.71
N ASP A 84 8.37 -0.04 -16.96
CA ASP A 84 8.45 -0.93 -18.13
C ASP A 84 9.59 -1.96 -18.07
N THR A 85 10.13 -2.20 -16.88
CA THR A 85 11.27 -3.10 -16.67
C THR A 85 10.80 -4.36 -15.96
N LYS A 86 10.66 -5.44 -16.73
CA LYS A 86 10.29 -6.78 -16.26
C LYS A 86 11.06 -7.21 -15.00
N TYR A 87 12.32 -6.81 -14.88
CA TYR A 87 13.15 -7.09 -13.70
C TYR A 87 12.55 -6.57 -12.39
N PHE A 88 12.16 -5.30 -12.34
CA PHE A 88 11.66 -4.68 -11.11
C PHE A 88 10.30 -5.26 -10.70
N TYR A 89 9.45 -5.51 -11.69
CA TYR A 89 8.18 -6.23 -11.50
C TYR A 89 8.41 -7.63 -10.92
N SER A 90 9.27 -8.44 -11.54
CA SER A 90 9.53 -9.81 -11.08
C SER A 90 10.17 -9.87 -9.70
N LYS A 91 11.07 -8.94 -9.39
CA LYS A 91 11.71 -8.83 -8.07
C LYS A 91 10.67 -8.51 -6.99
N GLU A 92 9.82 -7.51 -7.22
CA GLU A 92 8.79 -7.10 -6.26
C GLU A 92 7.73 -8.19 -6.07
N LYS A 93 7.29 -8.83 -7.17
CA LYS A 93 6.38 -9.96 -7.11
C LYS A 93 6.93 -11.10 -6.26
N LYS A 94 8.20 -11.50 -6.48
CA LYS A 94 8.83 -12.57 -5.70
C LYS A 94 8.95 -12.21 -4.22
N ARG A 95 9.30 -10.95 -3.92
CA ARG A 95 9.36 -10.43 -2.55
C ARG A 95 8.01 -10.59 -1.85
N LEU A 96 6.93 -10.15 -2.49
CA LEU A 96 5.57 -10.24 -1.93
C LEU A 96 5.08 -11.69 -1.80
N GLN A 97 5.36 -12.54 -2.78
CA GLN A 97 5.04 -13.97 -2.69
C GLN A 97 5.72 -14.62 -1.48
N ASN A 98 7.00 -14.35 -1.25
CA ASN A 98 7.71 -14.86 -0.08
C ASN A 98 7.11 -14.32 1.23
N GLN A 99 6.79 -13.02 1.31
CA GLN A 99 6.15 -12.44 2.50
C GLN A 99 4.82 -13.13 2.84
N ILE A 100 3.98 -13.38 1.82
CA ILE A 100 2.70 -14.06 2.00
C ILE A 100 2.90 -15.52 2.42
N LEU A 101 3.85 -16.23 1.81
CA LEU A 101 4.14 -17.63 2.13
C LEU A 101 4.72 -17.81 3.53
N MET A 102 5.55 -16.86 3.98
CA MET A 102 6.21 -16.90 5.28
C MET A 102 5.37 -16.22 6.38
N ASN A 103 4.25 -15.58 6.03
CA ASN A 103 3.45 -14.74 6.92
C ASN A 103 4.28 -13.60 7.57
N GLU A 104 5.26 -13.08 6.83
CA GLU A 104 6.20 -12.05 7.28
C GLU A 104 5.81 -10.67 6.71
N PHE A 105 4.99 -9.96 7.47
CA PHE A 105 4.53 -8.62 7.13
C PHE A 105 5.22 -7.54 7.97
N GLU A 106 5.43 -6.37 7.37
CA GLU A 106 5.98 -5.19 8.03
C GLU A 106 4.89 -4.55 8.89
N ASP A 107 5.12 -4.42 10.19
CA ASP A 107 4.14 -3.88 11.15
C ASP A 107 3.69 -2.45 10.87
N TYR A 108 4.53 -1.67 10.19
CA TYR A 108 4.26 -0.28 9.82
C TYR A 108 3.71 -0.14 8.38
N SER A 109 3.35 -1.25 7.73
CA SER A 109 2.77 -1.26 6.39
C SER A 109 1.31 -1.72 6.39
N ILE A 110 0.48 -0.98 5.65
CA ILE A 110 -0.87 -1.42 5.27
C ILE A 110 -0.76 -2.18 3.96
N TYR A 111 -1.46 -3.30 3.85
CA TYR A 111 -1.45 -4.15 2.67
C TYR A 111 -2.82 -4.11 1.99
N TYR A 112 -2.81 -3.75 0.71
CA TYR A 112 -4.00 -3.83 -0.14
C TYR A 112 -3.91 -5.06 -1.03
N PHE A 113 -4.92 -5.93 -0.94
CA PHE A 113 -5.02 -7.16 -1.72
C PHE A 113 -6.01 -6.99 -2.88
N HIS A 114 -5.56 -7.27 -4.09
CA HIS A 114 -6.45 -7.42 -5.24
C HIS A 114 -6.69 -8.89 -5.61
N ASP A 115 -5.68 -9.73 -5.37
CA ASP A 115 -5.74 -11.17 -5.59
C ASP A 115 -6.54 -11.87 -4.47
N LEU A 116 -7.52 -12.68 -4.88
CA LEU A 116 -8.45 -13.33 -3.95
C LEU A 116 -7.81 -14.50 -3.21
N ASP A 117 -6.88 -15.22 -3.82
CA ASP A 117 -6.22 -16.37 -3.19
C ASP A 117 -5.27 -15.87 -2.09
N ALA A 118 -4.48 -14.84 -2.40
CA ALA A 118 -3.64 -14.15 -1.43
C ALA A 118 -4.49 -13.56 -0.28
N TRP A 119 -5.63 -12.93 -0.59
CA TRP A 119 -6.53 -12.41 0.43
C TRP A 119 -7.09 -13.51 1.34
N THR A 120 -7.53 -14.63 0.76
CA THR A 120 -8.07 -15.77 1.50
C THR A 120 -7.03 -16.35 2.44
N ASN A 121 -5.77 -16.42 2.00
CA ASN A 121 -4.65 -16.85 2.83
C ASN A 121 -4.50 -15.94 4.07
N ILE A 122 -4.56 -14.62 3.90
CA ILE A 122 -4.50 -13.67 5.03
C ILE A 122 -5.64 -13.90 6.02
N ILE A 123 -6.89 -13.99 5.52
CA ILE A 123 -8.04 -14.17 6.39
C ILE A 123 -7.92 -15.42 7.27
N ASN A 124 -7.35 -16.50 6.72
CA ASN A 124 -7.17 -17.76 7.42
C ASN A 124 -6.01 -17.75 8.44
N ASN A 125 -4.99 -16.90 8.23
CA ASN A 125 -3.75 -16.92 9.01
C ASN A 125 -3.48 -15.66 9.85
N LYS A 126 -4.36 -14.65 9.79
CA LYS A 126 -4.19 -13.40 10.53
C LYS A 126 -4.09 -13.62 12.04
N GLY A 127 -3.26 -12.81 12.70
CA GLY A 127 -3.20 -12.75 14.15
C GLY A 127 -4.45 -12.12 14.78
N PRO A 128 -4.62 -12.26 16.11
CA PRO A 128 -5.72 -11.62 16.83
C PRO A 128 -5.62 -10.10 16.86
N GLN A 129 -4.39 -9.55 16.78
CA GLN A 129 -4.14 -8.11 16.76
C GLN A 129 -4.19 -7.48 15.36
N ASP A 130 -4.34 -8.31 14.34
CA ASP A 130 -4.34 -7.84 12.96
C ASP A 130 -5.73 -7.38 12.54
N TYR A 131 -5.74 -6.33 11.73
CA TYR A 131 -6.91 -5.93 10.99
C TYR A 131 -6.91 -6.62 9.63
N ALA A 132 -7.99 -7.33 9.28
CA ALA A 132 -8.17 -7.88 7.93
C ALA A 132 -9.66 -7.84 7.54
N LYS A 133 -10.07 -6.79 6.82
CA LYS A 133 -11.45 -6.61 6.35
C LYS A 133 -11.51 -5.90 5.00
N GLU A 134 -12.65 -6.03 4.34
CA GLU A 134 -12.99 -5.16 3.22
C GLU A 134 -13.56 -3.83 3.72
N VAL A 135 -12.97 -2.72 3.30
CA VAL A 135 -13.36 -1.36 3.69
C VAL A 135 -13.46 -0.51 2.43
N ASP A 136 -14.61 0.13 2.19
CA ASP A 136 -14.87 0.95 1.00
C ASP A 136 -14.53 0.23 -0.34
N GLY A 137 -14.65 -1.10 -0.36
CA GLY A 137 -14.33 -1.94 -1.52
C GLY A 137 -12.85 -2.29 -1.68
N TYR A 138 -12.03 -2.04 -0.65
CA TYR A 138 -10.61 -2.40 -0.57
C TYR A 138 -10.40 -3.52 0.44
N LYS A 139 -9.76 -4.62 0.04
CA LYS A 139 -9.35 -5.69 0.94
C LYS A 139 -8.06 -5.28 1.63
N ILE A 140 -8.19 -4.87 2.88
CA ILE A 140 -7.09 -4.30 3.65
C ILE A 140 -6.67 -5.25 4.75
N TYR A 141 -5.36 -5.47 4.82
CA TYR A 141 -4.69 -6.08 5.94
C TYR A 141 -3.75 -5.05 6.58
N ALA A 142 -3.80 -4.93 7.91
CA ALA A 142 -2.92 -4.06 8.67
C ALA A 142 -2.43 -4.85 9.90
N PRO A 143 -1.16 -5.29 9.92
CA PRO A 143 -0.61 -6.04 11.03
C PRO A 143 -0.65 -5.23 12.31
N ASN A 144 -0.85 -5.90 13.45
CA ASN A 144 -0.79 -5.27 14.77
C ASN A 144 -1.68 -4.04 14.94
N PHE A 145 -2.77 -3.91 14.19
CA PHE A 145 -3.67 -2.75 14.22
C PHE A 145 -4.31 -2.50 15.59
N PHE A 146 -4.65 -3.56 16.32
CA PHE A 146 -5.31 -3.47 17.63
C PHE A 146 -4.35 -3.48 18.82
N SER A 147 -3.05 -3.73 18.59
CA SER A 147 -2.02 -3.66 19.63
C SER A 147 -1.91 -2.23 20.18
N GLU A 148 -1.51 -2.04 21.43
CA GLU A 148 -1.24 -0.70 21.98
C GLU A 148 -0.06 -0.04 21.23
N LYS A 149 -0.03 1.30 21.13
CA LYS A 149 1.06 2.05 20.44
C LYS A 149 2.31 2.09 21.30
#